data_AF-A0A8J4WWV3-F1
#
_entry.id   AF-A0A8J4WWV3-F1
#
_cell.length_a   1.000
_cell.length_b   1.000
_cell.length_c   1.000
_cell.angle_alpha   90.00
_cell.angle_beta   90.00
_cell.angle_gamma   90.00
#
_symmetry.space_group_name_H-M   'P 1'
#
loop_
_entity.id
_entity.type
_entity.pdbx_description
1 polymer ?
#
loop_
_entity_poly.entity_id
_entity_poly.type
_entity_poly.pdbx_seq_one_letter_code
_entity_poly.pdbx_strand_id
1 'polypeptide(L)'
;GKLVYANQGKVSDYEFLKQTLGDLNGTIAIVRYGGAGRADKGINAAPFGIIGVLVYTDPYDINDGMMSDENETYPNSWYLPPSGVERGSYKTNFGDQLTPYLAAKQDTYRIDEKDITGVSPVPIQPIGFEDAQKLICELGGTEAPNTWQGSFPCKYNFGGPGFKDTSQFKDCDVQLDVYNKAGLRDSANVMGVIWGSVEP
;
A
#
# COMPACT_ATOMS: atom_id res chain seq x y z
N GLY A 1 -9.72 2.18 -14.10
CA GLY A 1 -8.43 2.74 -14.50
C GLY A 1 -7.53 1.63 -14.98
N LYS A 2 -6.62 1.90 -15.92
CA LYS A 2 -5.58 0.95 -16.33
C LYS A 2 -4.60 0.70 -15.19
N LEU A 3 -4.18 -0.55 -15.00
CA LEU A 3 -3.28 -0.94 -13.92
C LEU A 3 -1.82 -0.76 -14.34
N VAL A 4 -1.01 -0.13 -13.49
CA VAL A 4 0.44 0.00 -13.68
C VAL A 4 1.21 -0.52 -12.46
N TYR A 5 2.36 -1.16 -12.67
CA TYR A 5 3.22 -1.62 -11.57
C TYR A 5 4.27 -0.57 -11.22
N ALA A 6 4.22 -0.06 -9.98
CA ALA A 6 5.04 1.05 -9.50
C ALA A 6 6.00 0.67 -8.36
N ASN A 7 6.47 -0.58 -8.35
CA ASN A 7 7.47 -1.07 -7.40
C ASN A 7 7.10 -0.74 -5.95
N GLN A 8 7.89 0.08 -5.23
CA GLN A 8 7.69 0.40 -3.82
C GLN A 8 6.92 1.71 -3.61
N GLY A 9 6.41 2.34 -4.68
CA GLY A 9 5.65 3.58 -4.61
C GLY A 9 6.47 4.78 -4.10
N LYS A 10 7.78 4.79 -4.33
CA LYS A 10 8.62 5.96 -4.10
C LYS A 10 8.36 7.01 -5.18
N VAL A 11 8.65 8.28 -4.90
CA VAL A 11 8.59 9.35 -5.91
C VAL A 11 9.41 8.97 -7.15
N SER A 12 10.62 8.45 -6.96
CA SER A 12 11.50 8.00 -8.05
C SER A 12 10.91 6.85 -8.88
N ASP A 13 10.07 6.00 -8.30
CA ASP A 13 9.41 4.91 -9.04
C ASP A 13 8.37 5.49 -10.01
N TYR A 14 7.57 6.48 -9.57
CA TYR A 14 6.59 7.16 -10.41
C TYR A 14 7.22 8.06 -11.48
N GLU A 15 8.32 8.74 -11.15
CA GLU A 15 9.12 9.50 -12.14
C GLU A 15 9.62 8.60 -13.26
N PHE A 16 10.18 7.45 -12.89
CA PHE A 16 10.69 6.46 -13.85
C PHE A 16 9.57 5.85 -14.70
N LEU A 17 8.42 5.55 -14.09
CA LEU A 17 7.22 5.11 -14.83
C LEU A 17 6.74 6.16 -15.82
N LYS A 18 6.65 7.43 -15.41
CA LYS A 18 6.23 8.52 -16.31
C LYS A 18 7.18 8.68 -17.50
N GLN A 19 8.48 8.54 -17.26
CA GLN A 19 9.49 8.55 -18.34
C GLN A 19 9.34 7.36 -19.29
N THR A 20 8.94 6.19 -18.77
CA THR A 20 8.85 4.95 -19.54
C THR A 20 7.52 4.80 -20.30
N LEU A 21 6.40 5.14 -19.66
CA LEU A 21 5.05 4.94 -20.17
C LEU A 21 4.39 6.22 -20.69
N GLY A 22 4.91 7.40 -20.34
CA GLY A 22 4.29 8.68 -20.66
C GLY A 22 3.21 9.06 -19.63
N ASP A 23 1.97 9.24 -20.09
CA ASP A 23 0.88 9.72 -19.23
C ASP A 23 0.38 8.62 -18.27
N LEU A 24 0.26 8.97 -16.99
CA LEU A 24 -0.25 8.11 -15.92
C LEU A 24 -1.62 8.58 -15.39
N ASN A 25 -2.19 9.64 -15.96
CA ASN A 25 -3.48 10.18 -15.55
C ASN A 25 -4.59 9.12 -15.64
N GLY A 26 -5.36 8.96 -14.56
CA GLY A 26 -6.49 8.03 -14.49
C GLY A 26 -6.09 6.55 -14.30
N THR A 27 -4.81 6.25 -14.14
CA THR A 27 -4.33 4.89 -13.86
C THR A 27 -4.49 4.52 -12.39
N ILE A 28 -4.48 3.21 -12.11
CA ILE A 28 -4.36 2.65 -10.77
C ILE A 28 -2.96 2.04 -10.65
N ALA A 29 -2.23 2.38 -9.59
CA ALA A 29 -0.93 1.77 -9.34
C ALA A 29 -1.08 0.54 -8.45
N ILE A 30 -0.36 -0.54 -8.76
CA ILE A 30 -0.08 -1.62 -7.82
C ILE A 30 1.38 -1.52 -7.36
N VAL A 31 1.57 -1.56 -6.05
CA VAL A 31 2.89 -1.42 -5.40
C VAL A 31 3.08 -2.48 -4.34
N ARG A 32 4.32 -2.90 -4.10
CA ARG A 32 4.67 -3.74 -2.96
C ARG A 32 4.94 -2.89 -1.71
N TYR A 33 4.76 -3.48 -0.53
CA TYR A 33 5.22 -2.90 0.74
C TYR A 33 6.75 -2.71 0.77
N GLY A 34 7.23 -2.02 1.80
CA GLY A 34 8.63 -1.57 1.88
C GLY A 34 8.91 -0.30 1.06
N GLY A 35 10.11 0.27 1.25
CA GLY A 35 10.51 1.52 0.60
C GLY A 35 9.78 2.74 1.16
N ALA A 36 8.85 3.31 0.38
CA ALA A 36 8.04 4.45 0.83
C ALA A 36 7.07 4.04 1.96
N GLY A 37 6.74 5.00 2.84
CA GLY A 37 5.74 4.80 3.88
C GLY A 37 4.36 4.46 3.30
N ARG A 38 3.49 3.85 4.10
CA ARG A 38 2.17 3.37 3.62
C ARG A 38 1.33 4.50 3.02
N ALA A 39 1.22 5.62 3.75
CA ALA A 39 0.54 6.83 3.29
C ALA A 39 1.23 7.43 2.05
N ASP A 40 2.56 7.47 2.09
CA ASP A 40 3.39 8.08 1.04
C ASP A 40 3.18 7.41 -0.31
N LYS A 41 2.87 6.11 -0.37
CA LYS A 41 2.59 5.42 -1.64
C LYS A 41 1.49 6.09 -2.45
N GLY A 42 0.43 6.60 -1.82
CA GLY A 42 -0.63 7.36 -2.48
C GLY A 42 -0.35 8.86 -2.59
N ILE A 43 0.29 9.46 -1.58
CA ILE A 43 0.73 10.87 -1.63
C ILE A 43 1.69 11.10 -2.81
N ASN A 44 2.63 10.17 -3.03
CA ASN A 44 3.59 10.21 -4.12
C ASN A 44 2.94 9.92 -5.48
N ALA A 45 1.86 9.12 -5.51
CA ALA A 45 1.18 8.73 -6.75
C ALA A 45 0.34 9.87 -7.33
N ALA A 46 -0.39 10.59 -6.47
CA ALA A 46 -1.38 11.56 -6.89
C ALA A 46 -0.85 12.71 -7.77
N PRO A 47 0.36 13.28 -7.55
CA PRO A 47 0.95 14.28 -8.44
C PRO A 47 1.18 13.79 -9.88
N PHE A 48 1.22 12.47 -10.10
CA PHE A 48 1.36 11.85 -11.42
C PHE A 48 0.00 11.52 -12.06
N GLY A 49 -1.11 11.87 -11.42
CA GLY A 49 -2.46 11.65 -11.94
C GLY A 49 -3.03 10.25 -11.70
N ILE A 50 -2.32 9.42 -10.93
CA ILE A 50 -2.82 8.12 -10.47
C ILE A 50 -4.01 8.37 -9.54
N ILE A 51 -5.09 7.62 -9.73
CA ILE A 51 -6.37 7.82 -9.04
C ILE A 51 -6.65 6.78 -7.94
N GLY A 52 -5.75 5.81 -7.74
CA GLY A 52 -5.87 4.81 -6.70
C GLY A 52 -4.64 3.92 -6.61
N VAL A 53 -4.43 3.30 -5.45
CA VAL A 53 -3.26 2.46 -5.19
C VAL A 53 -3.67 1.12 -4.55
N LEU A 54 -3.23 0.01 -5.14
CA LEU A 54 -3.24 -1.31 -4.54
C LEU A 54 -1.88 -1.58 -3.90
N VAL A 55 -1.87 -2.13 -2.68
CA VAL A 55 -0.63 -2.48 -1.97
C VAL A 55 -0.61 -3.98 -1.66
N TYR A 56 0.49 -4.66 -1.91
CA TYR A 56 0.64 -6.07 -1.54
C TYR A 56 2.00 -6.33 -0.88
N THR A 57 2.15 -7.48 -0.23
CA THR A 57 3.44 -7.92 0.30
C THR A 57 4.03 -8.95 -0.65
N ASP A 58 5.16 -8.65 -1.31
CA ASP A 58 5.77 -9.62 -2.22
C ASP A 58 6.43 -10.75 -1.43
N PRO A 59 6.24 -12.03 -1.79
CA PRO A 59 6.92 -13.15 -1.15
C PRO A 59 8.46 -13.03 -1.18
N TYR A 60 9.01 -12.30 -2.16
CA TYR A 60 10.43 -11.97 -2.21
C TYR A 60 10.90 -11.20 -0.96
N ASP A 61 10.05 -10.30 -0.44
CA ASP A 61 10.41 -9.39 0.64
C ASP A 61 10.18 -9.99 2.05
N ILE A 62 9.31 -11.00 2.18
CA ILE A 62 8.87 -11.50 3.50
C ILE A 62 8.91 -13.03 3.66
N ASN A 63 8.91 -13.79 2.56
CA ASN A 63 8.78 -15.25 2.59
C ASN A 63 10.02 -15.98 2.02
N ASP A 64 11.14 -15.29 1.80
CA ASP A 64 12.28 -15.85 1.07
C ASP A 64 11.89 -16.44 -0.30
N GLY A 65 10.82 -15.90 -0.90
CA GLY A 65 10.22 -16.35 -2.15
C GLY A 65 9.26 -17.54 -2.06
N MET A 66 8.97 -18.05 -0.86
CA MET A 66 8.02 -19.14 -0.64
C MET A 66 6.56 -18.67 -0.75
N MET A 67 5.69 -19.46 -1.38
CA MET A 67 4.37 -19.01 -1.79
C MET A 67 3.23 -20.02 -1.55
N SER A 68 3.54 -21.31 -1.37
CA SER A 68 2.52 -22.35 -1.29
C SER A 68 1.80 -22.37 0.06
N ASP A 69 0.47 -22.43 0.03
CA ASP A 69 -0.36 -22.63 1.23
C ASP A 69 -0.43 -24.11 1.65
N GLU A 70 0.01 -25.04 0.79
CA GLU A 70 -0.06 -26.48 1.07
C GLU A 70 1.02 -26.93 2.06
N ASN A 71 2.20 -26.31 2.01
CA ASN A 71 3.39 -26.78 2.76
C ASN A 71 4.43 -25.71 3.09
N GLU A 72 4.36 -24.52 2.50
CA GLU A 72 5.41 -23.50 2.65
C GLU A 72 5.03 -22.39 3.63
N THR A 73 3.76 -22.00 3.71
CA THR A 73 3.28 -20.85 4.50
C THR A 73 2.40 -21.30 5.68
N TYR A 74 1.97 -20.35 6.52
CA TYR A 74 1.10 -20.65 7.67
C TYR A 74 -0.16 -21.42 7.24
N PRO A 75 -0.53 -22.54 7.90
CA PRO A 75 -0.09 -22.96 9.24
C PRO A 75 1.16 -23.85 9.30
N ASN A 76 1.77 -24.16 8.16
CA ASN A 76 2.91 -25.08 8.08
C ASN A 76 4.25 -24.44 8.47
N SER A 77 4.33 -23.12 8.37
CA SER A 77 5.50 -22.34 8.77
C SER A 77 5.09 -20.96 9.32
N TRP A 78 6.09 -20.13 9.61
CA TRP A 78 5.93 -18.72 9.99
C TRP A 78 5.71 -17.76 8.80
N TYR A 79 5.80 -18.24 7.56
CA TYR A 79 5.66 -17.40 6.36
C TYR A 79 4.22 -16.97 6.12
N LEU A 80 4.06 -15.80 5.52
CA LEU A 80 2.77 -15.19 5.21
C LEU A 80 1.99 -16.07 4.21
N PRO A 81 0.74 -16.48 4.51
CA PRO A 81 -0.07 -17.24 3.55
C PRO A 81 -0.55 -16.35 2.38
N PRO A 82 -0.95 -16.92 1.23
CA PRO A 82 -1.28 -16.16 0.01
C PRO A 82 -2.39 -15.13 0.16
N SER A 83 -3.39 -15.44 0.98
CA SER A 83 -4.52 -14.57 1.32
C SER A 83 -4.20 -13.57 2.44
N GLY A 84 -3.01 -13.64 3.03
CA GLY A 84 -2.57 -12.77 4.12
C GLY A 84 -2.42 -11.32 3.67
N VAL A 85 -3.10 -10.41 4.37
CA VAL A 85 -3.07 -8.96 4.07
C VAL A 85 -2.55 -8.18 5.26
N GLU A 86 -1.44 -7.46 5.05
CA GLU A 86 -0.91 -6.53 6.03
C GLU A 86 -1.87 -5.34 6.21
N ARG A 87 -2.30 -5.11 7.46
CA ARG A 87 -3.05 -3.90 7.85
C ARG A 87 -2.09 -2.90 8.47
N GLY A 88 -2.48 -1.63 8.45
CA GLY A 88 -1.68 -0.60 9.11
C GLY A 88 -2.30 0.78 8.99
N SER A 89 -1.74 1.73 9.71
CA SER A 89 -2.13 3.13 9.57
C SER A 89 -1.51 3.73 8.30
N TYR A 90 -2.34 4.43 7.52
CA TYR A 90 -1.94 5.17 6.31
C TYR A 90 -1.94 6.68 6.58
N LYS A 91 -1.34 7.08 7.71
CA LYS A 91 -1.00 8.46 8.02
C LYS A 91 0.52 8.61 8.15
N THR A 92 1.05 9.79 7.81
CA THR A 92 2.49 10.09 7.95
C THR A 92 2.87 10.52 9.35
N ASN A 93 1.97 11.16 10.08
CA ASN A 93 2.21 11.70 11.42
C ASN A 93 1.69 10.78 12.53
N PHE A 94 2.34 10.80 13.69
CA PHE A 94 1.89 10.09 14.89
C PHE A 94 0.96 10.97 15.74
N GLY A 95 0.26 10.34 16.70
CA GLY A 95 -0.73 11.03 17.54
C GLY A 95 -2.13 11.10 16.94
N ASP A 96 -3.05 11.76 17.64
CA ASP A 96 -4.39 12.06 17.12
C ASP A 96 -4.32 13.09 16.00
N GLN A 97 -5.01 12.83 14.88
CA GLN A 97 -4.95 13.68 13.69
C GLN A 97 -5.67 15.02 13.89
N LEU A 98 -6.62 15.06 14.84
CA LEU A 98 -7.44 16.24 15.10
C LEU A 98 -6.86 17.16 16.17
N THR A 99 -5.93 16.70 17.00
CA THR A 99 -5.32 17.51 18.06
C THR A 99 -3.78 17.56 17.95
N PRO A 100 -3.20 17.99 16.81
CA PRO A 100 -1.76 18.12 16.70
C PRO A 100 -1.22 19.04 17.81
N TYR A 101 -0.14 18.61 18.48
CA TYR A 101 0.50 19.30 19.61
C TYR A 101 -0.35 19.43 20.89
N LEU A 102 -1.54 18.84 20.95
CA LEU A 102 -2.45 18.90 22.09
C LEU A 102 -2.88 17.50 22.55
N ALA A 103 -3.16 17.33 23.83
CA ALA A 103 -3.72 16.08 24.35
C ALA A 103 -5.21 15.97 23.98
N ALA A 104 -5.63 14.88 23.35
CA ALA A 104 -7.02 14.63 22.95
C ALA A 104 -7.94 14.34 24.16
N LYS A 105 -8.35 15.39 24.89
CA LYS A 105 -9.38 15.35 25.94
C LYS A 105 -10.73 15.74 25.36
N GLN A 106 -11.78 15.60 26.17
CA GLN A 106 -13.15 15.91 25.76
C GLN A 106 -13.26 17.36 25.24
N ASP A 107 -12.74 18.32 26.00
CA ASP A 107 -12.85 19.75 25.71
C ASP A 107 -11.67 20.32 24.89
N THR A 108 -10.76 19.46 24.40
CA THR A 108 -9.65 19.91 23.57
C THR A 108 -10.14 20.38 22.20
N TYR A 109 -9.64 21.54 21.76
CA TYR A 109 -9.85 22.03 20.40
C TYR A 109 -9.40 20.98 19.36
N ARG A 110 -10.24 20.74 18.36
CA ARG A 110 -9.98 19.84 17.24
C ARG A 110 -9.99 20.66 15.96
N ILE A 111 -9.00 20.44 15.10
CA ILE A 111 -8.98 21.02 13.75
C ILE A 111 -10.13 20.45 12.91
N ASP A 112 -10.51 21.15 11.84
CA ASP A 112 -11.47 20.60 10.87
C ASP A 112 -10.85 19.40 10.12
N GLU A 113 -11.65 18.39 9.77
CA GLU A 113 -11.16 17.18 9.07
C GLU A 113 -10.46 17.49 7.73
N LYS A 114 -10.93 18.53 7.02
CA LYS A 114 -10.32 19.00 5.75
C LYS A 114 -8.90 19.53 5.93
N ASP A 115 -8.53 19.93 7.15
CA ASP A 115 -7.22 20.50 7.47
C ASP A 115 -6.23 19.41 7.96
N ILE A 116 -6.69 18.16 8.05
CA ILE A 116 -5.81 17.02 8.35
C ILE A 116 -4.78 16.88 7.22
N THR A 117 -3.51 16.87 7.61
CA THR A 117 -2.38 16.63 6.70
C THR A 117 -1.83 15.22 6.88
N GLY A 118 -1.04 14.76 5.89
CA GLY A 118 -0.34 13.48 6.01
C GLY A 118 -1.21 12.25 5.76
N VAL A 119 -2.32 12.41 5.04
CA VAL A 119 -3.18 11.32 4.56
C VAL A 119 -3.13 11.25 3.04
N SER A 120 -3.35 10.07 2.47
CA SER A 120 -3.38 9.90 1.03
C SER A 120 -4.55 10.65 0.41
N PRO A 121 -4.33 11.45 -0.66
CA PRO A 121 -5.40 12.11 -1.41
C PRO A 121 -6.16 11.16 -2.35
N VAL A 122 -5.64 9.95 -2.56
CA VAL A 122 -6.24 8.90 -3.40
C VAL A 122 -6.57 7.65 -2.58
N PRO A 123 -7.58 6.85 -2.94
CA PRO A 123 -7.90 5.61 -2.25
C PRO A 123 -6.73 4.63 -2.30
N ILE A 124 -6.45 3.97 -1.17
CA ILE A 124 -5.44 2.92 -1.05
C ILE A 124 -6.08 1.68 -0.43
N GLN A 125 -5.82 0.51 -1.01
CA GLN A 125 -6.31 -0.77 -0.51
C GLN A 125 -5.21 -1.83 -0.51
N PRO A 126 -4.92 -2.46 0.64
CA PRO A 126 -4.03 -3.60 0.67
C PRO A 126 -4.75 -4.88 0.21
N ILE A 127 -4.03 -5.77 -0.47
CA ILE A 127 -4.52 -7.05 -1.00
C ILE A 127 -3.52 -8.17 -0.67
N GLY A 128 -3.99 -9.42 -0.74
CA GLY A 128 -3.14 -10.60 -0.61
C GLY A 128 -2.23 -10.75 -1.82
N PHE A 129 -1.11 -11.46 -1.66
CA PHE A 129 -0.19 -11.65 -2.77
C PHE A 129 -0.73 -12.62 -3.83
N GLU A 130 -1.70 -13.48 -3.49
CA GLU A 130 -2.41 -14.30 -4.49
C GLU A 130 -3.17 -13.45 -5.51
N ASP A 131 -3.79 -12.36 -5.07
CA ASP A 131 -4.54 -11.45 -5.94
C ASP A 131 -3.59 -10.52 -6.69
N ALA A 132 -2.53 -10.07 -6.02
CA ALA A 132 -1.46 -9.32 -6.67
C ALA A 132 -0.80 -10.14 -7.79
N GLN A 133 -0.58 -11.44 -7.60
CA GLN A 133 -0.05 -12.34 -8.62
C GLN A 133 -0.98 -12.41 -9.84
N LYS A 134 -2.30 -12.60 -9.63
CA LYS A 134 -3.29 -12.63 -10.73
C LYS A 134 -3.26 -11.35 -11.56
N LEU A 135 -3.01 -10.20 -10.93
CA LEU A 135 -2.93 -8.92 -11.62
C LEU A 135 -1.56 -8.71 -12.30
N ILE A 136 -0.46 -8.84 -11.55
CA ILE A 136 0.91 -8.53 -12.00
C ILE A 136 1.37 -9.46 -13.11
N CYS A 137 1.07 -10.76 -13.00
CA CYS A 137 1.47 -11.72 -14.05
C CYS A 137 0.74 -11.50 -15.38
N GLU A 138 -0.36 -10.76 -15.36
CA GLU A 138 -1.15 -10.42 -16.53
C GLU A 138 -0.83 -9.03 -17.10
N LEU A 139 0.04 -8.24 -16.44
CA LEU A 139 0.40 -6.89 -16.89
C LEU A 139 1.16 -6.91 -18.22
N GLY A 140 0.69 -6.10 -19.15
CA GLY A 140 1.34 -5.85 -20.44
C GLY A 140 2.49 -4.86 -20.34
N GLY A 141 2.90 -4.34 -21.49
CA GLY A 141 3.99 -3.37 -21.60
C GLY A 141 5.37 -3.99 -21.45
N THR A 142 6.37 -3.12 -21.30
CA THR A 142 7.78 -3.49 -21.18
C THR A 142 8.08 -4.12 -19.81
N GLU A 143 9.06 -5.03 -19.80
CA GLU A 143 9.56 -5.65 -18.57
C GLU A 143 10.14 -4.60 -17.63
N ALA A 144 9.78 -4.68 -16.35
CA ALA A 144 10.34 -3.81 -15.32
C ALA A 144 11.81 -4.21 -15.02
N PRO A 145 12.66 -3.30 -14.53
CA PRO A 145 14.06 -3.59 -14.24
C PRO A 145 14.23 -4.77 -13.28
N ASN A 146 15.38 -5.43 -13.31
CA ASN A 146 15.66 -6.57 -12.41
C ASN A 146 15.46 -6.23 -10.93
N THR A 147 15.73 -5.00 -10.52
CA THR A 147 15.53 -4.52 -9.14
C THR A 147 14.06 -4.41 -8.73
N TRP A 148 13.14 -4.43 -9.70
CA TRP A 148 11.69 -4.32 -9.50
C TRP A 148 10.99 -5.69 -9.55
N GLN A 149 11.70 -6.75 -9.94
CA GLN A 149 11.15 -8.09 -9.95
C GLN A 149 10.92 -8.59 -8.51
N GLY A 150 10.05 -9.59 -8.38
CA GLY A 150 9.74 -10.29 -7.13
C GLY A 150 9.66 -11.79 -7.36
N SER A 151 8.94 -12.50 -6.48
CA SER A 151 8.95 -13.96 -6.45
C SER A 151 7.82 -14.63 -7.24
N PHE A 152 6.89 -13.88 -7.84
CA PHE A 152 5.83 -14.52 -8.63
C PHE A 152 6.39 -15.29 -9.83
N PRO A 153 5.72 -16.37 -10.28
CA PRO A 153 6.18 -17.22 -11.37
C PRO A 153 5.95 -16.57 -12.76
N CYS A 154 6.30 -15.30 -12.90
CA CYS A 154 6.13 -14.50 -14.11
C CYS A 154 7.09 -13.31 -14.10
N LYS A 155 7.29 -12.70 -15.27
CA LYS A 155 7.99 -11.41 -15.36
C LYS A 155 7.05 -10.27 -15.01
N TYR A 156 7.54 -9.36 -14.18
CA TYR A 156 6.80 -8.18 -13.76
C TYR A 156 7.00 -7.14 -14.85
N ASN A 157 5.91 -6.72 -15.48
CA ASN A 157 5.91 -5.66 -16.49
C ASN A 157 5.27 -4.40 -15.91
N PHE A 158 5.51 -3.24 -16.53
CA PHE A 158 4.97 -1.99 -16.01
C PHE A 158 3.46 -1.81 -16.20
N GLY A 159 2.81 -2.53 -17.13
CA GLY A 159 1.39 -2.37 -17.39
C GLY A 159 1.01 -1.24 -18.34
N GLY A 160 1.84 -0.92 -19.34
CA GLY A 160 1.48 0.05 -20.39
C GLY A 160 0.92 -0.63 -21.64
N PRO A 161 -0.39 -0.55 -21.97
CA PRO A 161 -1.46 0.29 -21.40
C PRO A 161 -2.44 -0.44 -20.45
N GLY A 162 -2.04 -1.54 -19.83
CA GLY A 162 -2.84 -2.30 -18.87
C GLY A 162 -2.40 -3.75 -18.90
N PHE A 163 -3.34 -4.66 -19.14
CA PHE A 163 -3.07 -6.08 -19.26
C PHE A 163 -2.57 -6.47 -20.67
N LYS A 164 -1.90 -7.64 -20.77
CA LYS A 164 -1.40 -8.20 -22.03
C LYS A 164 -2.55 -8.53 -22.99
N ASP A 165 -2.29 -8.53 -24.30
CA ASP A 165 -3.26 -8.97 -25.31
C ASP A 165 -3.67 -10.44 -25.17
N THR A 166 -2.82 -11.27 -24.56
CA THR A 166 -3.10 -12.68 -24.28
C THR A 166 -3.78 -12.90 -22.94
N SER A 167 -4.01 -11.82 -22.17
CA SER A 167 -4.57 -11.90 -20.83
C SER A 167 -6.07 -12.16 -20.86
N GLN A 168 -6.57 -12.85 -19.84
CA GLN A 168 -8.01 -12.90 -19.55
C GLN A 168 -8.59 -11.52 -19.18
N PHE A 169 -7.75 -10.57 -18.74
CA PHE A 169 -8.13 -9.20 -18.41
C PHE A 169 -7.87 -8.22 -19.56
N LYS A 170 -7.69 -8.72 -20.79
CA LYS A 170 -7.52 -7.87 -21.96
C LYS A 170 -8.64 -6.83 -22.03
N ASP A 171 -8.27 -5.58 -22.32
CA ASP A 171 -9.17 -4.43 -22.42
C ASP A 171 -9.92 -4.07 -21.12
N CYS A 172 -9.71 -4.80 -20.03
CA CYS A 172 -10.30 -4.50 -18.73
C CYS A 172 -9.58 -3.34 -18.03
N ASP A 173 -10.32 -2.78 -17.07
CA ASP A 173 -9.86 -1.80 -16.11
C ASP A 173 -9.94 -2.41 -14.71
N VAL A 174 -9.09 -1.92 -13.81
CA VAL A 174 -9.25 -2.18 -12.37
C VAL A 174 -10.18 -1.10 -11.80
N GLN A 175 -11.12 -1.54 -10.97
CA GLN A 175 -11.99 -0.68 -10.18
C GLN A 175 -11.65 -0.87 -8.70
N LEU A 176 -11.50 0.24 -7.98
CA LEU A 176 -11.20 0.25 -6.56
C LEU A 176 -12.32 0.96 -5.81
N ASP A 177 -13.13 0.20 -5.09
CA ASP A 177 -14.25 0.72 -4.30
C ASP A 177 -13.89 0.72 -2.80
N VAL A 178 -13.55 1.89 -2.25
CA VAL A 178 -13.14 2.05 -0.85
C VAL A 178 -14.19 2.85 -0.09
N TYR A 179 -14.72 2.26 0.99
CA TYR A 179 -15.80 2.82 1.81
C TYR A 179 -15.39 3.09 3.26
N ASN A 180 -14.09 3.27 3.51
CA ASN A 180 -13.57 3.55 4.84
C ASN A 180 -14.17 4.85 5.39
N LYS A 181 -14.48 4.87 6.70
CA LYS A 181 -15.04 6.03 7.39
C LYS A 181 -14.12 6.45 8.53
N ALA A 182 -13.83 7.73 8.62
CA ALA A 182 -13.26 8.32 9.82
C ALA A 182 -14.33 8.38 10.92
N GLY A 183 -13.88 8.33 12.18
CA GLY A 183 -14.78 8.49 13.32
C GLY A 183 -14.01 8.60 14.62
N LEU A 184 -14.47 9.51 15.49
CA LEU A 184 -13.96 9.65 16.84
C LEU A 184 -14.26 8.39 17.65
N ARG A 185 -13.27 7.91 18.39
CA ARG A 185 -13.36 6.73 19.26
C ARG A 185 -12.61 6.99 20.56
N ASP A 186 -13.19 6.55 21.67
CA ASP A 186 -12.50 6.52 22.94
C ASP A 186 -11.42 5.43 22.92
N SER A 187 -10.22 5.78 23.35
CA SER A 187 -9.09 4.87 23.50
C SER A 187 -8.47 5.09 24.88
N ALA A 188 -8.29 4.01 25.64
CA ALA A 188 -7.84 4.06 27.02
C ALA A 188 -6.39 3.57 27.16
N ASN A 189 -5.57 4.36 27.84
CA ASN A 189 -4.28 3.92 28.35
C ASN A 189 -4.45 3.40 29.78
N VAL A 190 -3.66 2.40 30.16
CA VAL A 190 -3.54 1.92 31.55
C VAL A 190 -2.12 2.21 32.03
N MET A 191 -2.00 2.90 33.16
CA MET A 191 -0.71 3.23 33.77
C MET A 191 -0.56 2.51 35.11
N GLY A 192 0.58 1.85 35.31
CA GLY A 192 0.99 1.27 36.59
C GLY A 192 2.26 1.96 37.08
N VAL A 193 2.37 2.20 38.39
CA VAL A 193 3.52 2.86 39.01
C VAL A 193 3.97 2.05 40.22
N ILE A 194 5.28 1.80 40.30
CA ILE A 194 5.96 1.37 41.53
C ILE A 194 6.88 2.51 41.93
N TRP A 195 6.62 3.11 43.08
CA TRP A 195 7.36 4.28 43.55
C TRP A 195 8.79 3.92 43.95
N GLY A 196 9.73 4.74 43.50
CA GLY A 196 11.13 4.63 43.93
C GLY A 196 11.26 4.85 45.43
N SER A 197 12.15 4.11 46.08
CA SER A 197 12.37 4.26 47.53
C SER A 197 13.25 5.44 47.91
N VAL A 198 13.95 6.06 46.94
CA VAL A 198 14.89 7.18 47.15
C VAL A 198 14.43 8.42 46.39
N GLU A 199 14.09 8.26 45.11
CA GLU A 199 13.57 9.32 44.24
C GLU A 199 12.22 8.84 43.67
N PRO A 200 11.12 8.99 44.44
CA PRO A 200 9.78 8.59 44.00
C PRO A 200 9.25 9.46 42.87
#